data_AF-A0A074Z2F8-F1
#
_entry.id   AF-A0A074Z2F8-F1
#
_cell.length_a   1.000
_cell.length_b   1.000
_cell.length_c   1.000
_cell.angle_alpha   90.00
_cell.angle_beta   90.00
_cell.angle_gamma   90.00
#
_symmetry.space_group_name_H-M   'P 1'
#
loop_
_entity.id
_entity.type
_entity.pdbx_description
1 polymer ?
#
loop_
_entity_poly.entity_id
_entity_poly.type
_entity_poly.pdbx_seq_one_letter_code
_entity_poly.pdbx_strand_id
1 'polypeptide(L)'
;MPAQRPRAAFEPIAPDFDIGALIESTPKFSYVNRISIDQIDEQVVAAFEKLVLLHVIQGGKPLVVDGFENRLDPWTFSPKWLNDNVGSKSECRAFKELVDQGVPTPHHRPLS
;
A
#
# COMPACT_ATOMS: atom_id res chain seq x y z
N MET A 1 -8.38 19.40 31.09
CA MET A 1 -6.96 19.09 30.80
C MET A 1 -6.91 18.10 29.65
N PRO A 2 -6.10 18.31 28.60
CA PRO A 2 -5.96 17.34 27.51
C PRO A 2 -5.19 16.11 28.03
N ALA A 3 -5.73 14.91 27.79
CA ALA A 3 -5.08 13.66 28.20
C ALA A 3 -3.86 13.38 27.32
N GLN A 4 -2.65 13.41 27.91
CA GLN A 4 -1.43 12.91 27.26
C GLN A 4 -1.56 11.39 27.11
N ARG A 5 -1.96 10.92 25.92
CA ARG A 5 -1.88 9.50 25.58
C ARG A 5 -0.44 9.17 25.17
N PRO A 6 0.17 8.10 25.68
CA PRO A 6 1.47 7.64 25.20
C PRO A 6 1.37 7.39 23.69
N ARG A 7 2.24 8.05 22.92
CA ARG A 7 2.39 7.79 21.48
C ARG A 7 3.28 6.56 21.33
N ALA A 8 2.90 5.65 20.44
CA ALA A 8 3.78 4.55 20.07
C ALA A 8 5.06 5.13 19.42
N ALA A 9 6.23 4.65 19.85
CA ALA A 9 7.48 4.97 19.19
C ALA A 9 7.50 4.29 17.81
N PHE A 10 8.00 5.00 16.80
CA PHE A 10 8.29 4.40 15.50
C PHE A 10 9.61 3.66 15.60
N GLU A 11 9.55 2.39 15.99
CA GLU A 11 10.69 1.48 15.89
C GLU A 11 10.80 1.00 14.44
N PRO A 12 11.98 1.10 13.80
CA PRO A 12 12.20 0.55 12.47
C PRO A 12 11.93 -0.95 12.45
N ILE A 13 11.27 -1.43 11.41
CA ILE A 13 11.12 -2.87 11.17
C ILE A 13 12.51 -3.42 10.84
N ALA A 14 12.90 -4.52 11.49
CA ALA A 14 14.18 -5.17 11.27
C ALA A 14 14.31 -5.61 9.80
N PRO A 15 15.48 -5.44 9.16
CA PRO A 15 15.65 -5.80 7.75
C PRO A 15 15.58 -7.31 7.50
N ASP A 16 15.84 -8.12 8.53
CA ASP A 16 15.76 -9.59 8.55
C ASP A 16 14.44 -10.11 9.16
N PHE A 17 13.42 -9.26 9.22
CA PHE A 17 12.13 -9.61 9.80
C PHE A 17 11.45 -10.76 9.05
N ASP A 18 11.20 -11.87 9.76
CA ASP A 18 10.54 -13.06 9.21
C ASP A 18 9.01 -12.88 9.21
N ILE A 19 8.49 -12.54 8.03
CA ILE A 19 7.05 -12.38 7.78
C ILE A 19 6.30 -13.72 7.93
N GLY A 20 6.93 -14.84 7.58
CA GLY A 20 6.32 -16.16 7.68
C GLY A 20 6.05 -16.53 9.13
N ALA A 21 7.08 -16.41 9.97
CA ALA A 21 6.97 -16.64 11.41
C ALA A 21 5.92 -15.72 12.08
N LEU A 22 5.80 -14.46 11.62
CA LEU A 22 4.76 -13.54 12.11
C LEU A 22 3.35 -14.05 11.80
N ILE A 23 3.12 -14.51 10.56
CA ILE A 23 1.80 -14.96 10.13
C ILE A 23 1.40 -16.24 10.85
N GLU A 24 2.34 -17.18 11.02
CA GLU A 24 2.11 -18.43 11.75
C GLU A 24 1.81 -18.19 13.24
N SER A 25 2.54 -17.25 13.86
CA SER A 25 2.36 -16.92 15.28
C SER A 25 1.14 -16.05 15.56
N THR A 26 0.55 -15.42 14.54
CA THR A 26 -0.58 -14.49 14.68
C THR A 26 -1.86 -15.08 14.08
N PRO A 27 -2.82 -15.59 14.89
CA PRO A 27 -3.98 -16.34 14.40
C PRO A 27 -4.93 -15.58 13.46
N LYS A 28 -4.85 -14.25 13.42
CA LYS A 28 -5.69 -13.39 12.58
C LYS A 28 -5.01 -12.94 11.30
N PHE A 29 -3.77 -13.35 11.08
CA PHE A 29 -3.05 -13.00 9.86
C PHE A 29 -3.22 -14.13 8.84
N SER A 30 -3.45 -13.73 7.60
CA SER A 30 -3.54 -14.64 6.47
C SER A 30 -3.05 -13.92 5.23
N TYR A 31 -2.43 -14.68 4.33
CA TYR A 31 -2.05 -14.15 3.03
C TYR A 31 -3.30 -13.82 2.22
N VAL A 32 -3.20 -12.72 1.46
CA VAL A 32 -4.27 -12.27 0.59
C VAL A 32 -4.27 -13.08 -0.69
N ASN A 33 -5.47 -13.43 -1.19
CA ASN A 33 -5.61 -14.09 -2.48
C ASN A 33 -5.13 -13.17 -3.61
N ARG A 34 -4.38 -13.75 -4.55
CA ARG A 34 -3.81 -13.09 -5.71
C ARG A 34 -4.34 -13.75 -6.99
N ILE A 35 -4.67 -12.93 -7.98
CA ILE A 35 -4.98 -13.38 -9.34
C ILE A 35 -4.12 -12.57 -10.32
N SER A 36 -3.71 -13.18 -11.44
CA SER A 36 -3.00 -12.41 -12.47
C SER A 36 -3.99 -11.72 -13.40
N ILE A 37 -3.56 -10.62 -14.00
CA ILE A 37 -4.34 -9.93 -15.03
C ILE A 37 -4.62 -10.82 -16.25
N ASP A 38 -3.71 -11.74 -16.59
CA ASP A 38 -3.90 -12.66 -17.71
C ASP A 38 -5.06 -13.64 -17.45
N GLN A 39 -5.24 -14.07 -16.19
CA GLN A 39 -6.40 -14.88 -15.82
C GLN A 39 -7.73 -14.11 -15.93
N ILE A 40 -7.69 -12.78 -15.82
CA ILE A 40 -8.86 -11.92 -16.02
C ILE A 40 -9.19 -11.85 -17.51
N ASP A 41 -8.18 -11.71 -18.36
CA ASP A 41 -8.35 -11.64 -19.83
C ASP A 41 -8.83 -12.97 -20.43
N GLU A 42 -8.36 -14.10 -19.91
CA GLU A 42 -8.78 -15.44 -20.34
C GLU A 42 -10.24 -15.75 -19.94
N GLN A 43 -10.75 -15.08 -18.91
CA GLN A 43 -12.11 -15.27 -18.42
C GLN A 43 -13.07 -14.24 -19.02
N VAL A 44 -14.36 -14.60 -19.05
CA VAL A 44 -15.39 -13.63 -19.38
C VAL A 44 -15.47 -12.60 -18.25
N VAL A 45 -15.55 -11.31 -18.57
CA VAL A 45 -15.66 -10.21 -17.59
C VAL A 45 -16.69 -10.49 -16.49
N ALA A 46 -17.83 -11.08 -16.84
CA ALA A 46 -18.88 -11.47 -15.89
C ALA A 46 -18.40 -12.46 -14.80
N ALA A 47 -17.45 -13.35 -15.10
CA ALA A 47 -16.86 -14.26 -14.13
C ALA A 47 -16.00 -13.50 -13.10
N PHE A 48 -15.21 -12.52 -13.57
CA PHE A 48 -14.43 -11.66 -12.69
C PHE A 48 -15.34 -10.78 -11.80
N GLU A 49 -16.39 -10.18 -12.36
CA GLU A 49 -17.37 -9.41 -11.58
C GLU A 49 -18.03 -10.26 -10.49
N LYS A 50 -18.40 -11.50 -10.81
CA LYS A 50 -18.96 -12.45 -9.84
C LYS A 50 -17.95 -12.78 -8.73
N LEU A 51 -16.68 -12.97 -9.08
CA LEU A 51 -15.61 -13.20 -8.10
C LEU A 51 -15.44 -12.00 -7.17
N VAL A 52 -15.41 -10.78 -7.69
CA VAL A 52 -15.33 -9.54 -6.88
C VAL A 52 -16.54 -9.40 -5.96
N LEU A 53 -17.76 -9.62 -6.48
CA LEU A 53 -18.99 -9.54 -5.69
C LEU A 53 -18.97 -10.51 -4.50
N LEU A 54 -18.62 -11.76 -4.74
CA LEU A 54 -18.64 -12.80 -3.69
C LEU A 54 -17.49 -12.64 -2.70
N HIS A 55 -16.26 -12.44 -3.16
CA HIS A 55 -15.07 -12.47 -2.29
C HIS A 55 -14.81 -11.13 -1.59
N VAL A 56 -14.87 -10.02 -2.34
CA VAL A 56 -14.49 -8.69 -1.83
C VAL A 56 -15.68 -8.02 -1.18
N ILE A 57 -16.81 -7.92 -1.89
CA ILE A 57 -17.96 -7.15 -1.41
C ILE A 57 -18.70 -7.91 -0.31
N GLN A 58 -19.12 -9.14 -0.58
CA GLN A 58 -19.88 -9.94 0.40
C GLN A 58 -18.96 -10.58 1.45
N GLY A 59 -17.81 -11.10 1.03
CA GLY A 59 -16.85 -11.76 1.91
C GLY A 59 -16.00 -10.80 2.75
N GLY A 60 -15.90 -9.52 2.36
CA GLY A 60 -15.04 -8.54 3.02
C GLY A 60 -13.55 -8.89 2.96
N LYS A 61 -13.15 -9.77 2.03
CA LYS A 61 -11.77 -10.25 1.92
C LYS A 61 -11.03 -9.48 0.83
N PRO A 62 -9.84 -8.97 1.10
CA PRO A 62 -9.05 -8.31 0.07
C PRO A 62 -8.70 -9.29 -1.05
N LEU A 63 -8.48 -8.74 -2.24
CA LEU A 63 -8.02 -9.43 -3.43
C LEU A 63 -6.94 -8.57 -4.08
N VAL A 64 -5.83 -9.19 -4.45
CA VAL A 64 -4.74 -8.53 -5.17
C VAL A 64 -4.75 -8.99 -6.62
N VAL A 65 -4.59 -8.03 -7.54
CA VAL A 65 -4.42 -8.31 -8.97
C VAL A 65 -2.98 -7.99 -9.35
N ASP A 66 -2.24 -9.02 -9.77
CA ASP A 66 -0.83 -8.94 -10.15
C ASP A 66 -0.65 -8.93 -11.68
N GLY A 67 0.53 -8.55 -12.17
CA GLY A 67 0.87 -8.59 -13.60
C GLY A 67 0.64 -7.28 -14.38
N PHE A 68 0.16 -6.23 -13.72
CA PHE A 68 0.03 -4.90 -14.33
C PHE A 68 1.38 -4.29 -14.70
N GLU A 69 2.46 -4.66 -14.01
CA GLU A 69 3.83 -4.23 -14.29
C GLU A 69 4.28 -4.58 -15.71
N ASN A 70 3.70 -5.62 -16.32
CA ASN A 70 4.00 -6.02 -17.70
C ASN A 70 3.16 -5.26 -18.73
N ARG A 71 2.09 -4.56 -18.30
CA ARG A 71 1.17 -3.82 -19.17
C ARG A 71 1.32 -2.31 -19.05
N LEU A 72 1.77 -1.84 -17.90
CA LEU A 72 2.06 -0.43 -17.66
C LEU A 72 3.45 -0.11 -18.16
N ASP A 73 3.59 1.04 -18.80
CA ASP A 73 4.90 1.55 -19.20
C ASP A 73 5.76 1.82 -17.94
N PRO A 74 6.99 1.27 -17.84
CA PRO A 74 7.82 1.38 -16.63
C PRO A 74 8.19 2.80 -16.21
N TRP A 75 8.09 3.76 -17.14
CA TRP A 75 8.37 5.17 -16.85
C TRP A 75 7.16 5.88 -16.24
N THR A 76 5.97 5.37 -16.51
CA THR A 76 4.71 5.88 -15.98
C THR A 76 4.71 5.73 -14.45
N PHE A 77 4.36 6.81 -13.74
CA PHE A 77 4.43 6.92 -12.27
C PHE A 77 5.83 6.87 -11.65
N SER A 78 6.91 6.97 -12.43
CA SER A 78 8.23 7.23 -11.85
C SER A 78 8.25 8.56 -11.08
N PRO A 79 9.13 8.74 -10.07
CA PRO A 79 9.22 10.00 -9.33
C PRO A 79 9.43 11.21 -10.25
N LYS A 80 10.25 11.04 -11.30
CA LYS A 80 10.45 12.06 -12.33
C LYS A 80 9.18 12.31 -13.14
N TRP A 81 8.50 11.27 -13.62
CA TRP A 81 7.23 11.43 -14.35
C TRP A 81 6.16 12.12 -13.51
N LEU A 82 6.02 11.77 -12.22
CA LEU A 82 5.08 12.39 -11.30
C LEU A 82 5.40 13.88 -11.10
N ASN A 83 6.67 14.22 -10.88
CA ASN A 83 7.11 15.61 -10.71
C ASN A 83 6.85 16.44 -11.98
N ASP A 84 7.13 15.87 -13.16
CA ASP A 84 7.03 16.57 -14.44
C ASP A 84 5.57 16.70 -14.92
N ASN A 85 4.68 15.76 -14.59
CA ASN A 85 3.30 15.71 -15.12
C ASN A 85 2.19 16.07 -14.11
N VAL A 86 2.37 15.75 -12.82
CA VAL A 86 1.35 16.00 -11.77
C VAL A 86 1.69 17.26 -10.96
N GLY A 87 2.94 17.73 -11.04
CA GLY A 87 3.40 18.95 -10.40
C GLY A 87 3.45 18.87 -8.88
N SER A 88 3.73 20.01 -8.24
CA SER A 88 3.93 20.16 -6.78
C SER A 88 2.66 20.09 -5.94
N LYS A 89 1.54 19.61 -6.51
CA LYS A 89 0.26 19.52 -5.81
C LYS A 89 0.30 18.38 -4.79
N SER A 90 0.84 18.69 -3.62
CA SER A 90 0.94 17.80 -2.49
C SER A 90 -0.39 17.76 -1.74
N GLU A 91 -1.15 16.68 -1.88
CA GLU A 91 -2.26 16.36 -0.96
C GLU A 91 -1.73 15.72 0.33
N CYS A 92 -0.67 16.30 0.90
CA CYS A 92 -0.12 15.87 2.19
C CYS A 92 -0.93 16.51 3.33
N ARG A 93 -2.20 16.13 3.48
CA ARG A 93 -3.05 16.72 4.54
C ARG A 93 -2.55 16.35 5.94
N ALA A 94 -2.01 15.13 6.13
CA ALA A 94 -1.55 14.65 7.43
C ALA A 94 -0.13 15.12 7.81
N PHE A 95 0.79 15.22 6.84
CA PHE A 95 2.18 15.59 7.13
C PHE A 95 2.34 17.08 7.43
N LYS A 96 1.54 17.94 6.80
CA LYS A 96 1.63 19.39 7.02
C LYS A 96 1.25 19.76 8.45
N GLU A 97 0.21 19.12 8.99
CA GLU A 97 -0.25 19.33 10.37
C GLU A 97 0.78 18.84 11.41
N LEU A 98 1.51 17.76 11.11
CA LEU A 98 2.60 17.26 11.96
C LEU A 98 3.85 18.15 11.90
N VAL A 99 4.18 18.70 10.72
CA VAL A 99 5.26 19.69 10.55
C VAL A 99 4.93 21.00 11.27
N ASP A 100 3.68 21.49 11.18
CA ASP A 100 3.21 22.67 11.89
C ASP A 100 3.22 22.45 13.43
N GLN A 101 3.15 21.19 13.89
CA GLN A 101 3.30 20.78 15.28
C GLN A 101 4.76 20.50 15.71
N GLY A 102 5.74 20.75 14.84
CA GLY A 102 7.17 20.57 15.15
C GLY A 102 7.60 19.11 15.32
N VAL A 103 6.85 18.15 14.77
CA VAL A 103 7.22 16.73 14.80
C VAL A 103 8.38 16.51 13.80
N PRO A 104 9.53 15.95 14.23
CA PRO A 104 10.65 15.69 13.33
C PRO A 104 10.22 14.69 12.25
N THR A 105 10.29 15.11 10.99
CA THR A 105 10.03 14.26 9.84
C THR A 105 11.28 13.44 9.51
N PRO A 106 11.13 12.20 8.98
CA PRO A 106 12.28 11.45 8.50
C PRO A 106 12.92 12.26 7.37
N HIS A 107 14.14 12.73 7.60
CA HIS A 107 14.93 13.44 6.61
C HIS A 107 15.06 12.54 5.37
N HIS A 108 14.50 12.98 4.24
CA HIS A 108 14.90 12.48 2.93
C HIS A 108 16.40 12.75 2.81
N ARG A 109 17.23 11.73 3.05
CA ARG A 109 18.64 11.77 2.70
C ARG A 109 18.70 11.82 1.17
N PRO A 110 19.25 12.88 0.55
CA PRO A 110 19.49 12.86 -0.88
C PRO A 110 20.49 11.74 -1.17
N LEU A 111 20.17 10.89 -2.14
CA LEU A 111 21.11 9.91 -2.68
C LEU A 111 22.27 10.68 -3.32
N SER A 112 23.49 10.40 -2.85
CA SER A 112 24.75 10.88 -3.45
C SER A 112 25.05 10.17 -4.75
#